data_AF-A0A530BWZ7-F1
#
_entry.id   AF-A0A530BWZ7-F1
#
_cell.length_a   1.000
_cell.length_b   1.000
_cell.length_c   1.000
_cell.angle_alpha   90.00
_cell.angle_beta   90.00
_cell.angle_gamma   90.00
#
_symmetry.space_group_name_H-M   'P 1'
#
loop_
_entity.id
_entity.type
_entity.pdbx_description
1 polymer ?
#
loop_
_entity_poly.entity_id
_entity_poly.type
_entity_poly.pdbx_seq_one_letter_code
_entity_poly.pdbx_strand_id
1 'polypeptide(L)'
;MEQRSQKNYARFMDDIDAGVDTIEDAKKLLRDTDLVLQSRSLRLNAGKTRILTAKEAYSHFRVRDNRFLEQLEARLLAMTSAGESIEAKIKKVSHVFEELYKRGYFKVGNGEKIVKRLIGIYNRFSARIPDILFEYFMSLHPNLRDSALRNVGICGVRKVDFDRIKAVFERGLVCDDYFRLILAKRLVEAKIEYDGTEAGSLKAILTYFPKDDFCSVYAAIWILSRFGLAKTIFKFLEETEFVWTNDESLSRLVAGMWPRLRENKEEFPKYYIYLGERLLPSGVELLEFHKELEGEAVKYKRIKSVIGAKNDSVPLKCTHEKMLVLQSVLRSAEIAEGDKAKLTKTHSYIMSEKSYSAGGVI
;
A
#
# COMPACT_ATOMS: atom_id res chain seq x y z
N MET A 1 6.27 32.21 -28.85
CA MET A 1 5.37 31.06 -28.58
C MET A 1 4.75 31.12 -27.17
N GLU A 2 5.44 31.64 -26.15
CA GLU A 2 4.94 31.67 -24.77
C GLU A 2 3.66 32.50 -24.56
N GLN A 3 3.46 33.60 -25.29
CA GLN A 3 2.31 34.50 -25.04
C GLN A 3 0.96 34.05 -25.64
N ARG A 4 0.92 33.15 -26.63
CA ARG A 4 -0.35 32.59 -27.17
C ARG A 4 -0.76 31.26 -26.53
N SER A 5 0.19 30.51 -25.97
CA SER A 5 -0.02 29.14 -25.47
C SER A 5 -0.28 29.05 -23.95
N GLN A 6 0.01 30.11 -23.17
CA GLN A 6 -0.10 30.06 -21.71
C GLN A 6 -1.50 29.72 -21.16
N LYS A 7 -2.58 29.97 -21.92
CA LYS A 7 -3.96 29.64 -21.50
C LYS A 7 -4.42 28.23 -21.86
N ASN A 8 -3.74 27.57 -22.80
CA ASN A 8 -4.16 26.27 -23.35
C ASN A 8 -3.08 25.19 -23.19
N TYR A 9 -2.05 25.42 -22.38
CA TYR A 9 -0.98 24.48 -22.12
C TYR A 9 -1.02 24.05 -20.65
N ALA A 10 -1.14 22.75 -20.42
CA ALA A 10 -1.06 22.13 -19.11
C ALA A 10 0.08 21.11 -19.11
N ARG A 11 0.96 21.20 -18.12
CA ARG A 11 2.01 20.20 -17.89
C ARG A 11 1.98 19.76 -16.44
N PHE A 12 1.98 18.45 -16.24
CA PHE A 12 2.14 17.85 -14.92
C PHE A 12 3.20 16.76 -15.01
N MET A 13 4.38 17.00 -14.41
CA MET A 13 5.56 16.14 -14.50
C MET A 13 6.01 15.90 -15.96
N ASP A 14 5.81 14.69 -16.48
CA ASP A 14 6.12 14.24 -17.83
C ASP A 14 4.92 14.31 -18.80
N ASP A 15 3.70 14.45 -18.30
CA ASP A 15 2.49 14.60 -19.11
C ASP A 15 2.31 16.05 -19.58
N ILE A 16 2.02 16.22 -20.87
CA ILE A 16 1.78 17.51 -21.53
C ILE A 16 0.47 17.44 -22.31
N ASP A 17 -0.47 18.33 -21.98
CA ASP A 17 -1.70 18.57 -22.72
C ASP A 17 -1.68 19.99 -23.29
N ALA A 18 -1.93 20.14 -24.60
CA ALA A 18 -1.94 21.44 -25.25
C ALA A 18 -3.11 21.59 -26.23
N GLY A 19 -3.86 22.68 -26.08
CA GLY A 19 -4.97 23.06 -26.96
C GLY A 19 -4.52 24.00 -28.07
N VAL A 20 -4.91 23.67 -29.30
CA VAL A 20 -4.66 24.45 -30.52
C VAL A 20 -5.90 24.42 -31.42
N ASP A 21 -6.01 25.38 -32.33
CA ASP A 21 -7.21 25.57 -33.15
C ASP A 21 -7.27 24.65 -34.38
N THR A 22 -6.11 24.19 -34.88
CA THR A 22 -6.01 23.39 -36.12
C THR A 22 -5.08 22.18 -35.98
N ILE A 23 -5.27 21.17 -36.84
CA ILE A 23 -4.41 19.98 -36.88
C ILE A 23 -2.99 20.36 -37.32
N GLU A 24 -2.87 21.32 -38.24
CA GLU A 24 -1.61 21.86 -38.72
C GLU A 24 -0.81 22.47 -37.56
N ASP A 25 -1.46 23.26 -36.71
CA ASP A 25 -0.80 23.85 -35.55
C ASP A 25 -0.46 22.81 -34.49
N ALA A 26 -1.28 21.76 -34.32
CA ALA A 26 -0.95 20.63 -33.46
C ALA A 26 0.31 19.91 -33.93
N LYS A 27 0.44 19.65 -35.24
CA LYS A 27 1.64 19.01 -35.83
C LYS A 27 2.88 19.88 -35.67
N LYS A 28 2.76 21.19 -35.89
CA LYS A 28 3.87 22.14 -35.65
C LYS A 28 4.29 22.13 -34.18
N LEU A 29 3.33 22.22 -33.25
CA LEU A 29 3.59 22.20 -31.82
C LEU A 29 4.29 20.90 -31.38
N LEU A 30 3.84 19.73 -31.86
CA LEU A 30 4.47 18.45 -31.57
C LEU A 30 5.92 18.39 -32.08
N ARG A 31 6.15 18.81 -33.33
CA ARG A 31 7.50 18.87 -33.92
C ARG A 31 8.40 19.79 -33.09
N ASP A 32 7.94 21.00 -32.79
CA ASP A 32 8.74 22.00 -32.09
C ASP A 32 9.02 21.56 -30.64
N THR A 33 8.06 20.89 -30.00
CA THR A 33 8.25 20.29 -28.67
C THR A 33 9.27 19.16 -28.71
N ASP A 34 9.21 18.26 -29.69
CA ASP A 34 10.16 17.16 -29.82
C ASP A 34 11.59 17.66 -30.12
N LEU A 35 11.74 18.71 -30.94
CA LEU A 35 13.04 19.37 -31.19
C LEU A 35 13.64 19.95 -29.90
N VAL A 36 12.82 20.61 -29.08
CA VAL A 36 13.26 21.15 -27.78
C VAL A 36 13.65 20.01 -26.84
N LEU A 37 12.86 18.93 -26.76
CA LEU A 37 13.19 17.76 -25.94
C LEU A 37 14.48 17.08 -26.41
N GLN A 38 14.70 16.98 -27.72
CA GLN A 38 15.91 16.40 -28.30
C GLN A 38 17.17 17.14 -27.88
N SER A 39 17.13 18.48 -27.76
CA SER A 39 18.27 19.27 -27.25
C SER A 39 18.66 18.91 -25.82
N ARG A 40 17.77 18.23 -25.08
CA ARG A 40 17.96 17.75 -23.70
C ARG A 40 18.06 16.23 -23.62
N SER A 41 18.31 15.56 -24.74
CA SER A 41 18.35 14.09 -24.84
C SER A 41 17.05 13.41 -24.42
N LEU A 42 15.91 14.08 -24.62
CA LEU A 42 14.57 13.55 -24.38
C LEU A 42 13.79 13.44 -25.70
N ARG A 43 12.71 12.65 -25.70
CA ARG A 43 11.83 12.43 -26.85
C ARG A 43 10.38 12.32 -26.43
N LEU A 44 9.45 12.72 -27.30
CA LEU A 44 8.05 12.37 -27.13
C LEU A 44 7.82 10.88 -27.39
N ASN A 45 6.96 10.25 -26.60
CA ASN A 45 6.56 8.86 -26.82
C ASN A 45 5.50 8.79 -27.93
N ALA A 46 5.90 8.45 -29.14
CA ALA A 46 5.02 8.40 -30.31
C ALA A 46 3.77 7.50 -30.12
N GLY A 47 3.87 6.42 -29.34
CA GLY A 47 2.73 5.54 -29.06
C GLY A 47 1.70 6.14 -28.09
N LYS A 48 2.09 7.13 -27.30
CA LYS A 48 1.23 7.84 -26.33
C LYS A 48 0.76 9.21 -26.83
N THR A 49 1.52 9.85 -27.71
CA THR A 49 1.17 11.15 -28.29
C THR A 49 -0.05 11.04 -29.20
N ARG A 50 -1.09 11.84 -28.95
CA ARG A 50 -2.32 11.87 -29.77
C ARG A 50 -2.76 13.30 -30.05
N ILE A 51 -3.15 13.57 -31.30
CA ILE A 51 -3.92 14.76 -31.65
C ILE A 51 -5.38 14.36 -31.59
N LEU A 52 -6.15 15.02 -30.73
CA LEU A 52 -7.56 14.73 -30.51
C LEU A 52 -8.40 15.95 -30.87
N THR A 53 -9.55 15.75 -31.49
CA THR A 53 -10.58 16.79 -31.57
C THR A 53 -11.12 17.10 -30.16
N ALA A 54 -11.77 18.26 -29.99
CA ALA A 54 -12.38 18.62 -28.71
C ALA A 54 -13.35 17.53 -28.17
N LYS A 55 -14.13 16.89 -29.05
CA LYS A 55 -15.06 15.81 -28.68
C LYS A 55 -14.34 14.55 -28.22
N GLU A 56 -13.27 14.18 -28.92
CA GLU A 56 -12.43 13.04 -28.55
C GLU A 56 -11.68 13.31 -27.27
N ALA A 57 -11.12 14.50 -27.08
CA ALA A 57 -10.47 14.92 -25.84
C ALA A 57 -11.45 14.85 -24.67
N TYR A 58 -12.67 15.41 -24.82
CA TYR A 58 -13.69 15.36 -23.78
C TYR A 58 -14.02 13.91 -23.35
N SER A 59 -14.07 13.00 -24.33
CA SER A 59 -14.31 11.57 -24.10
C SER A 59 -13.09 10.86 -23.55
N HIS A 60 -11.89 11.18 -24.02
CA HIS A 60 -10.63 10.58 -23.59
C HIS A 60 -10.31 10.95 -22.14
N PHE A 61 -10.45 12.22 -21.77
CA PHE A 61 -10.25 12.72 -20.41
C PHE A 61 -11.44 12.44 -19.47
N ARG A 62 -12.52 11.85 -19.99
CA ARG A 62 -13.70 11.46 -19.20
C ARG A 62 -14.25 12.62 -18.36
N VAL A 63 -14.32 13.81 -18.95
CA VAL A 63 -14.63 15.07 -18.24
C VAL A 63 -15.94 14.98 -17.46
N ARG A 64 -16.98 14.39 -18.06
CA ARG A 64 -18.28 14.18 -17.41
C ARG A 64 -18.18 13.29 -16.17
N ASP A 65 -17.40 12.22 -16.24
CA ASP A 65 -17.27 11.26 -15.14
C ASP A 65 -16.48 11.88 -13.99
N ASN A 66 -15.41 12.62 -14.31
CA ASN A 66 -14.65 13.37 -13.31
C ASN A 66 -15.54 14.36 -12.56
N ARG A 67 -16.34 15.15 -13.28
CA ARG A 67 -17.31 16.08 -12.67
C ARG A 67 -18.35 15.36 -11.81
N PHE A 68 -18.84 14.20 -12.26
CA PHE A 68 -19.77 13.39 -11.47
C PHE A 68 -19.12 12.91 -10.16
N LEU A 69 -17.89 12.41 -10.21
CA LEU A 69 -17.17 11.95 -9.03
C LEU A 69 -16.89 13.09 -8.04
N GLU A 70 -16.58 14.29 -8.52
CA GLU A 70 -16.43 15.50 -7.69
C GLU A 70 -17.71 15.84 -6.94
N GLN A 71 -18.83 15.86 -7.67
CA GLN A 71 -20.14 16.14 -7.08
C GLN A 71 -20.56 15.04 -6.09
N LEU A 72 -20.26 13.78 -6.42
CA LEU A 72 -20.50 12.66 -5.52
C LEU A 72 -19.71 12.82 -4.22
N GLU A 73 -18.40 13.04 -4.31
CA GLU A 73 -17.54 13.19 -3.14
C GLU A 73 -17.97 14.38 -2.27
N ALA A 74 -18.22 15.54 -2.87
CA ALA A 74 -18.70 16.73 -2.16
C ALA A 74 -20.02 16.46 -1.43
N ARG A 75 -20.95 15.73 -2.07
CA ARG A 75 -22.23 15.37 -1.47
C ARG A 75 -22.06 14.39 -0.31
N LEU A 76 -21.22 13.36 -0.47
CA LEU A 76 -20.95 12.40 0.59
C LEU A 76 -20.32 13.10 1.81
N LEU A 77 -19.39 14.04 1.59
CA LEU A 77 -18.82 14.86 2.66
C LEU A 77 -19.88 15.67 3.41
N ALA A 78 -20.78 16.34 2.68
CA ALA A 78 -21.86 17.11 3.28
C ALA A 78 -22.79 16.22 4.13
N MET A 79 -23.19 15.06 3.61
CA MET A 79 -24.01 14.08 4.35
C MET A 79 -23.31 13.60 5.62
N THR A 80 -22.05 13.17 5.55
CA THR A 80 -21.30 12.73 6.74
C THR A 80 -21.11 13.84 7.77
N SER A 81 -20.93 15.09 7.32
CA SER A 81 -20.79 16.25 8.21
C SER A 81 -22.10 16.60 8.92
N ALA A 82 -23.24 16.30 8.28
CA ALA A 82 -24.57 16.44 8.85
C ALA A 82 -25.00 15.23 9.71
N GLY A 83 -24.16 14.20 9.85
CA GLY A 83 -24.50 12.96 10.56
C GLY A 83 -25.46 12.03 9.80
N GLU A 84 -25.68 12.27 8.51
CA GLU A 84 -26.54 11.44 7.66
C GLU A 84 -25.84 10.16 7.22
N SER A 85 -26.60 9.06 7.09
CA SER A 85 -26.08 7.81 6.53
C SER A 85 -25.87 7.92 5.02
N ILE A 86 -24.69 7.52 4.56
CA ILE A 86 -24.31 7.49 3.14
C ILE A 86 -24.53 6.13 2.47
N GLU A 87 -24.93 5.11 3.22
CA GLU A 87 -24.94 3.70 2.77
C GLU A 87 -25.80 3.48 1.52
N ALA A 88 -27.05 3.98 1.53
CA ALA A 88 -27.96 3.85 0.40
C ALA A 88 -27.41 4.53 -0.87
N LYS A 89 -26.73 5.67 -0.71
CA LYS A 89 -26.11 6.41 -1.82
C LYS A 89 -24.93 5.63 -2.39
N ILE A 90 -24.05 5.13 -1.53
CA ILE A 90 -22.92 4.29 -1.92
C ILE A 90 -23.41 3.03 -2.63
N LYS A 91 -24.42 2.33 -2.09
CA LYS A 91 -25.01 1.14 -2.72
C LYS A 91 -25.52 1.42 -4.13
N LYS A 92 -26.23 2.53 -4.32
CA LYS A 92 -26.72 2.94 -5.65
C LYS A 92 -25.59 3.23 -6.62
N VAL A 93 -24.55 3.94 -6.15
CA VAL A 93 -23.36 4.25 -6.96
C VAL A 93 -22.63 2.96 -7.34
N SER A 94 -22.38 2.09 -6.37
CA SER A 94 -21.76 0.77 -6.58
C SER A 94 -22.48 -0.05 -7.66
N HIS A 95 -23.80 -0.12 -7.60
CA HIS A 95 -24.59 -0.84 -8.60
C HIS A 95 -24.43 -0.25 -10.00
N VAL A 96 -24.49 1.09 -10.15
CA VAL A 96 -24.28 1.75 -11.44
C VAL A 96 -22.87 1.47 -11.98
N PHE A 97 -21.85 1.55 -11.14
CA PHE A 97 -20.47 1.29 -11.55
C PHE A 97 -20.23 -0.15 -11.95
N GLU A 98 -20.84 -1.11 -11.25
CA GLU A 98 -20.80 -2.52 -11.61
C GLU A 98 -21.41 -2.76 -13.00
N GLU A 99 -22.57 -2.16 -13.29
CA GLU A 99 -23.22 -2.30 -14.59
C GLU A 99 -22.44 -1.63 -15.72
N LEU A 100 -21.89 -0.43 -15.49
CA LEU A 100 -21.01 0.24 -16.44
C LEU A 100 -19.75 -0.59 -16.70
N TYR A 101 -19.20 -1.19 -15.65
CA TYR A 101 -18.04 -2.04 -15.73
C TYR A 101 -18.31 -3.28 -16.60
N LYS A 102 -19.39 -4.03 -16.34
CA LYS A 102 -19.79 -5.21 -17.14
C LYS A 102 -19.91 -4.90 -18.64
N ARG A 103 -20.33 -3.67 -18.98
CA ARG A 103 -20.44 -3.18 -20.37
C ARG A 103 -19.12 -2.71 -20.99
N GLY A 104 -18.00 -2.80 -20.27
CA GLY A 104 -16.69 -2.37 -20.75
C GLY A 104 -16.51 -0.85 -20.80
N TYR A 105 -17.35 -0.07 -20.12
CA TYR A 105 -17.37 1.40 -20.21
C TYR A 105 -16.04 2.07 -19.84
N PHE A 106 -15.26 1.45 -18.96
CA PHE A 106 -13.98 1.96 -18.45
C PHE A 106 -12.76 1.48 -19.25
N LYS A 107 -12.94 0.70 -20.33
CA LYS A 107 -11.84 0.22 -21.18
C LYS A 107 -11.29 1.29 -22.15
N VAL A 108 -11.90 2.47 -22.19
CA VAL A 108 -11.59 3.52 -23.17
C VAL A 108 -11.06 4.78 -22.48
N GLY A 109 -10.05 5.40 -23.09
CA GLY A 109 -9.46 6.65 -22.59
C GLY A 109 -8.96 6.52 -21.15
N ASN A 110 -9.18 7.55 -20.34
CA ASN A 110 -8.82 7.59 -18.93
C ASN A 110 -9.83 6.83 -18.03
N GLY A 111 -10.55 5.83 -18.54
CA GLY A 111 -11.54 5.08 -17.78
C GLY A 111 -10.98 4.40 -16.52
N GLU A 112 -9.75 3.86 -16.58
CA GLU A 112 -9.07 3.28 -15.42
C GLU A 112 -8.78 4.33 -14.33
N LYS A 113 -8.44 5.57 -14.72
CA LYS A 113 -8.25 6.70 -13.78
C LYS A 113 -9.57 7.03 -13.06
N ILE A 114 -10.71 6.94 -13.75
CA ILE A 114 -12.05 7.12 -13.15
C ILE A 114 -12.32 6.02 -12.11
N VAL A 115 -12.03 4.76 -12.44
CA VAL A 115 -12.19 3.64 -11.50
C VAL A 115 -11.29 3.83 -10.27
N LYS A 116 -10.03 4.19 -10.45
CA LYS A 116 -9.10 4.47 -9.35
C LYS A 116 -9.61 5.60 -8.45
N ARG A 117 -10.16 6.67 -9.04
CA ARG A 117 -10.76 7.80 -8.30
C ARG A 117 -11.99 7.36 -7.49
N LEU A 118 -12.83 6.49 -8.05
CA LEU A 118 -13.95 5.89 -7.32
C LEU A 118 -13.48 5.05 -6.12
N ILE A 119 -12.47 4.20 -6.30
CA ILE A 119 -11.89 3.44 -5.18
C ILE A 119 -11.33 4.41 -4.12
N GLY A 120 -10.74 5.53 -4.54
CA GLY A 120 -10.31 6.62 -3.64
C GLY A 120 -11.46 7.19 -2.80
N ILE A 121 -12.63 7.44 -3.41
CA ILE A 121 -13.84 7.87 -2.69
C ILE A 121 -14.25 6.79 -1.70
N TYR A 122 -14.34 5.52 -2.12
CA TYR A 122 -14.69 4.42 -1.23
C TYR A 122 -13.73 4.30 -0.03
N ASN A 123 -12.42 4.43 -0.26
CA ASN A 123 -11.41 4.46 0.78
C ASN A 123 -11.63 5.60 1.78
N ARG A 124 -11.93 6.81 1.30
CA ARG A 124 -12.15 8.00 2.14
C ARG A 124 -13.32 7.82 3.10
N PHE A 125 -14.38 7.16 2.64
CA PHE A 125 -15.60 6.93 3.42
C PHE A 125 -15.66 5.54 4.08
N SER A 126 -14.56 4.77 4.06
CA SER A 126 -14.52 3.39 4.54
C SER A 126 -15.65 2.50 3.97
N ALA A 127 -16.05 2.79 2.74
CA ALA A 127 -17.01 2.00 2.00
C ALA A 127 -16.28 0.87 1.27
N ARG A 128 -16.85 -0.33 1.33
CA ARG A 128 -16.28 -1.49 0.65
C ARG A 128 -16.63 -1.47 -0.84
N ILE A 129 -15.64 -1.72 -1.68
CA ILE A 129 -15.87 -1.93 -3.10
C ILE A 129 -16.68 -3.22 -3.31
N PRO A 130 -17.63 -3.27 -4.26
CA PRO A 130 -18.33 -4.50 -4.60
C PRO A 130 -17.38 -5.67 -4.86
N ASP A 131 -17.74 -6.81 -4.31
CA ASP A 131 -16.98 -8.06 -4.38
C ASP A 131 -16.58 -8.46 -5.81
N ILE A 132 -17.51 -8.33 -6.76
CA ILE A 132 -17.27 -8.59 -8.18
C ILE A 132 -16.26 -7.63 -8.81
N LEU A 133 -16.25 -6.37 -8.36
CA LEU A 133 -15.27 -5.38 -8.81
C LEU A 133 -13.89 -5.66 -8.20
N PHE A 134 -13.83 -6.06 -6.92
CA PHE A 134 -12.57 -6.50 -6.30
C PHE A 134 -11.97 -7.67 -7.08
N GLU A 135 -12.73 -8.74 -7.31
CA GLU A 135 -12.26 -9.89 -8.09
C GLU A 135 -11.79 -9.49 -9.49
N TYR A 136 -12.53 -8.61 -10.15
CA TYR A 136 -12.15 -8.09 -11.46
C TYR A 136 -10.83 -7.33 -11.44
N PHE A 137 -10.64 -6.41 -10.49
CA PHE A 137 -9.42 -5.62 -10.39
C PHE A 137 -8.20 -6.49 -10.09
N MET A 138 -8.37 -7.46 -9.19
CA MET A 138 -7.32 -8.42 -8.86
C MET A 138 -6.92 -9.25 -10.07
N SER A 139 -7.90 -9.70 -10.86
CA SER A 139 -7.69 -10.60 -11.99
C SER A 139 -7.11 -9.89 -13.23
N LEU A 140 -7.62 -8.70 -13.58
CA LEU A 140 -7.44 -8.13 -14.93
C LEU A 140 -6.84 -6.72 -14.95
N HIS A 141 -6.64 -6.06 -13.79
CA HIS A 141 -6.15 -4.68 -13.74
C HIS A 141 -4.99 -4.49 -12.76
N PRO A 142 -3.75 -4.81 -13.16
CA PRO A 142 -2.57 -4.67 -12.30
C PRO A 142 -2.46 -3.31 -11.59
N ASN A 143 -2.73 -2.18 -12.27
CA ASN A 143 -2.59 -0.85 -11.66
C ASN A 143 -3.70 -0.50 -10.65
N LEU A 144 -4.78 -1.28 -10.59
CA LEU A 144 -5.88 -1.10 -9.63
C LEU A 144 -5.72 -2.01 -8.39
N ARG A 145 -4.88 -3.05 -8.46
CA ARG A 145 -4.68 -4.04 -7.37
C ARG A 145 -4.32 -3.38 -6.04
N ASP A 146 -3.33 -2.49 -6.02
CA ASP A 146 -2.90 -1.78 -4.80
C ASP A 146 -4.05 -0.99 -4.16
N SER A 147 -4.82 -0.26 -4.98
CA SER A 147 -5.95 0.54 -4.50
C SER A 147 -7.10 -0.34 -3.98
N ALA A 148 -7.36 -1.47 -4.64
CA ALA A 148 -8.38 -2.44 -4.25
C ALA A 148 -8.00 -3.17 -2.95
N LEU A 149 -6.75 -3.63 -2.83
CA LEU A 149 -6.20 -4.23 -1.61
C LEU A 149 -6.22 -3.24 -0.44
N ARG A 150 -5.89 -1.97 -0.70
CA ARG A 150 -6.02 -0.91 0.31
C ARG A 150 -7.47 -0.74 0.76
N ASN A 151 -8.44 -0.81 -0.14
CA ASN A 151 -9.86 -0.69 0.22
C ASN A 151 -10.32 -1.78 1.18
N VAL A 152 -10.04 -3.05 0.85
CA VAL A 152 -10.39 -4.17 1.74
C VAL A 152 -9.65 -4.04 3.07
N GLY A 153 -8.40 -3.58 3.08
CA GLY A 153 -7.65 -3.32 4.30
C GLY A 153 -8.23 -2.20 5.18
N ILE A 154 -8.84 -1.16 4.60
CA ILE A 154 -9.56 -0.10 5.35
C ILE A 154 -10.84 -0.64 5.98
N CYS A 155 -11.55 -1.50 5.23
CA CYS A 155 -12.85 -2.04 5.63
C CYS A 155 -12.76 -3.27 6.53
N GLY A 156 -11.58 -3.89 6.66
CA GLY A 156 -11.38 -5.17 7.32
C GLY A 156 -11.22 -6.30 6.30
N VAL A 157 -10.11 -7.03 6.30
CA VAL A 157 -9.94 -8.17 5.39
C VAL A 157 -10.73 -9.35 5.95
N ARG A 158 -11.72 -9.81 5.18
CA ARG A 158 -12.58 -10.95 5.51
C ARG A 158 -12.01 -12.24 4.94
N LYS A 159 -12.49 -13.39 5.43
CA LYS A 159 -12.23 -14.69 4.80
C LYS A 159 -12.49 -14.69 3.28
N VAL A 160 -13.62 -14.13 2.84
CA VAL A 160 -13.96 -14.08 1.41
C VAL A 160 -12.96 -13.26 0.58
N ASP A 161 -12.35 -12.24 1.18
CA ASP A 161 -11.35 -11.42 0.51
C ASP A 161 -10.04 -12.22 0.37
N PHE A 162 -9.65 -12.98 1.40
CA PHE A 162 -8.54 -13.94 1.33
C PHE A 162 -8.77 -15.03 0.28
N ASP A 163 -9.97 -15.63 0.26
CA ASP A 163 -10.32 -16.68 -0.71
C ASP A 163 -10.18 -16.16 -2.15
N ARG A 164 -10.58 -14.91 -2.42
CA ARG A 164 -10.39 -14.28 -3.74
C ARG A 164 -8.94 -14.01 -4.07
N ILE A 165 -8.14 -13.52 -3.13
CA ILE A 165 -6.70 -13.32 -3.34
C ILE A 165 -6.03 -14.66 -3.68
N LYS A 166 -6.38 -15.72 -2.94
CA LYS A 166 -5.90 -17.09 -3.19
C LYS A 166 -6.29 -17.57 -4.59
N ALA A 167 -7.56 -17.41 -4.97
CA ALA A 167 -8.05 -17.84 -6.28
C ALA A 167 -7.28 -17.20 -7.45
N VAL A 168 -6.81 -15.95 -7.29
CA VAL A 168 -6.01 -15.27 -8.32
C VAL A 168 -4.62 -15.90 -8.48
N PHE A 169 -4.00 -16.35 -7.38
CA PHE A 169 -2.77 -17.15 -7.43
C PHE A 169 -3.01 -18.54 -8.03
N GLU A 170 -4.04 -19.26 -7.58
CA GLU A 170 -4.36 -20.63 -8.04
C GLU A 170 -4.61 -20.68 -9.55
N ARG A 171 -5.24 -19.62 -10.08
CA ARG A 171 -5.53 -19.50 -11.52
C ARG A 171 -4.36 -18.97 -12.34
N GLY A 172 -3.22 -18.66 -11.72
CA GLY A 172 -2.05 -18.11 -12.40
C GLY A 172 -2.27 -16.71 -12.99
N LEU A 173 -3.23 -15.93 -12.45
CA LEU A 173 -3.54 -14.58 -12.93
C LEU A 173 -2.57 -13.51 -12.39
N VAL A 174 -1.76 -13.91 -11.42
CA VAL A 174 -0.65 -13.15 -10.86
C VAL A 174 0.58 -14.06 -10.85
N CYS A 175 1.69 -13.53 -11.37
CA CYS A 175 2.97 -14.24 -11.38
C CYS A 175 4.16 -13.30 -11.13
N ASP A 176 3.89 -12.00 -10.99
CA ASP A 176 4.92 -10.98 -10.84
C ASP A 176 5.27 -10.71 -9.36
N ASP A 177 6.54 -10.41 -9.12
CA ASP A 177 7.08 -10.06 -7.81
C ASP A 177 6.44 -8.81 -7.21
N TYR A 178 6.10 -7.86 -8.09
CA TYR A 178 5.47 -6.61 -7.69
C TYR A 178 4.14 -6.86 -6.98
N PHE A 179 3.34 -7.81 -7.45
CA PHE A 179 2.10 -8.19 -6.79
C PHE A 179 2.33 -8.77 -5.39
N ARG A 180 3.31 -9.65 -5.20
CA ARG A 180 3.66 -10.22 -3.88
C ARG A 180 4.04 -9.12 -2.88
N LEU A 181 4.87 -8.17 -3.33
CA LEU A 181 5.31 -7.03 -2.51
C LEU A 181 4.16 -6.10 -2.13
N ILE A 182 3.28 -5.76 -3.08
CA ILE A 182 2.08 -4.97 -2.77
C ILE A 182 1.17 -5.72 -1.81
N LEU A 183 0.93 -7.01 -2.05
CA LEU A 183 0.05 -7.80 -1.21
C LEU A 183 0.56 -7.83 0.23
N ALA A 184 1.86 -8.11 0.44
CA ALA A 184 2.48 -8.09 1.76
C ALA A 184 2.32 -6.72 2.42
N LYS A 185 2.70 -5.64 1.74
CA LYS A 185 2.54 -4.27 2.23
C LYS A 185 1.09 -3.96 2.65
N ARG A 186 0.12 -4.35 1.83
CA ARG A 186 -1.29 -4.06 2.11
C ARG A 186 -1.84 -4.90 3.24
N LEU A 187 -1.43 -6.17 3.36
CA LEU A 187 -1.83 -7.03 4.47
C LEU A 187 -1.26 -6.52 5.80
N VAL A 188 0.01 -6.10 5.86
CA VAL A 188 0.60 -5.61 7.12
C VAL A 188 0.02 -4.28 7.58
N GLU A 189 -0.53 -3.48 6.67
CA GLU A 189 -1.22 -2.22 6.98
C GLU A 189 -2.73 -2.40 7.22
N ALA A 190 -3.32 -3.54 6.83
CA ALA A 190 -4.76 -3.76 6.83
C ALA A 190 -5.35 -4.01 8.22
N LYS A 191 -6.62 -3.65 8.42
CA LYS A 191 -7.44 -4.23 9.48
C LYS A 191 -7.80 -5.65 9.09
N ILE A 192 -7.77 -6.59 10.02
CA ILE A 192 -8.18 -7.98 9.77
C ILE A 192 -9.46 -8.29 10.55
N GLU A 193 -10.42 -8.93 9.90
CA GLU A 193 -11.55 -9.53 10.62
C GLU A 193 -11.11 -10.88 11.19
N TYR A 194 -11.04 -10.96 12.52
CA TYR A 194 -10.56 -12.15 13.24
C TYR A 194 -11.73 -13.09 13.55
N ASP A 195 -12.14 -13.89 12.57
CA ASP A 195 -13.25 -14.84 12.65
C ASP A 195 -12.84 -16.28 12.99
N GLY A 196 -11.54 -16.51 13.22
CA GLY A 196 -10.93 -17.82 13.48
C GLY A 196 -10.36 -18.49 12.23
N THR A 197 -10.63 -17.96 11.03
CA THR A 197 -10.13 -18.50 9.76
C THR A 197 -8.89 -17.77 9.25
N GLU A 198 -8.60 -16.59 9.79
CA GLU A 198 -7.53 -15.70 9.32
C GLU A 198 -6.16 -16.37 9.28
N ALA A 199 -5.85 -17.20 10.27
CA ALA A 199 -4.56 -17.87 10.38
C ALA A 199 -4.36 -18.90 9.26
N GLY A 200 -5.40 -19.67 8.94
CA GLY A 200 -5.39 -20.62 7.83
C GLY A 200 -5.26 -19.90 6.49
N SER A 201 -5.99 -18.80 6.30
CA SER A 201 -5.94 -17.98 5.09
C SER A 201 -4.56 -17.36 4.86
N LEU A 202 -3.93 -16.80 5.90
CA LEU A 202 -2.59 -16.22 5.80
C LEU A 202 -1.53 -17.29 5.49
N LYS A 203 -1.61 -18.46 6.14
CA LYS A 203 -0.71 -19.59 5.84
C LYS A 203 -0.87 -20.07 4.39
N ALA A 204 -2.11 -20.16 3.91
CA ALA A 204 -2.39 -20.53 2.52
C ALA A 204 -1.86 -19.49 1.53
N ILE A 205 -1.89 -18.19 1.86
CA ILE A 205 -1.26 -17.17 1.00
C ILE A 205 0.25 -17.36 0.95
N LEU A 206 0.91 -17.60 2.08
CA LEU A 206 2.37 -17.78 2.15
C LEU A 206 2.87 -18.98 1.33
N THR A 207 2.03 -19.97 1.00
CA THR A 207 2.46 -21.08 0.13
C THR A 207 2.73 -20.66 -1.31
N TYR A 208 2.28 -19.46 -1.74
CA TYR A 208 2.55 -18.91 -3.08
C TYR A 208 3.80 -18.01 -3.14
N PHE A 209 4.59 -18.01 -2.06
CA PHE A 209 5.82 -17.22 -1.92
C PHE A 209 6.98 -18.22 -1.90
N PRO A 210 7.67 -18.41 -3.03
CA PRO A 210 8.90 -19.20 -3.07
C PRO A 210 9.91 -18.74 -2.03
N LYS A 211 10.75 -19.67 -1.58
CA LYS A 211 11.73 -19.47 -0.49
C LYS A 211 13.14 -19.24 -0.99
N ASP A 212 13.32 -19.24 -2.30
CA ASP A 212 14.58 -19.18 -3.03
C ASP A 212 14.74 -17.88 -3.83
N ASP A 213 13.75 -16.98 -3.81
CA ASP A 213 13.80 -15.68 -4.47
C ASP A 213 13.66 -14.49 -3.51
N PHE A 214 14.37 -13.41 -3.84
CA PHE A 214 14.45 -12.20 -3.03
C PHE A 214 13.07 -11.59 -2.74
N CYS A 215 12.24 -11.39 -3.76
CA CYS A 215 10.98 -10.66 -3.65
C CYS A 215 9.95 -11.41 -2.78
N SER A 216 9.88 -12.72 -2.94
CA SER A 216 8.99 -13.58 -2.17
C SER A 216 9.45 -13.73 -0.73
N VAL A 217 10.75 -13.92 -0.49
CA VAL A 217 11.30 -13.94 0.87
C VAL A 217 11.07 -12.59 1.55
N TYR A 218 11.31 -11.48 0.87
CA TYR A 218 11.05 -10.12 1.39
C TYR A 218 9.58 -9.97 1.81
N ALA A 219 8.67 -10.30 0.90
CA ALA A 219 7.24 -10.13 1.13
C ALA A 219 6.71 -11.08 2.23
N ALA A 220 7.22 -12.32 2.29
CA ALA A 220 6.88 -13.28 3.33
C ALA A 220 7.39 -12.82 4.71
N ILE A 221 8.63 -12.34 4.83
CA ILE A 221 9.16 -11.78 6.08
C ILE A 221 8.29 -10.62 6.55
N TRP A 222 7.86 -9.72 5.65
CA TRP A 222 7.00 -8.59 6.01
C TRP A 222 5.64 -9.04 6.54
N ILE A 223 5.01 -10.06 5.94
CA ILE A 223 3.78 -10.66 6.48
C ILE A 223 4.05 -11.27 7.85
N LEU A 224 5.12 -12.05 7.99
CA LEU A 224 5.49 -12.72 9.24
C LEU A 224 5.88 -11.75 10.36
N SER A 225 6.46 -10.59 10.06
CA SER A 225 6.82 -9.60 11.08
C SER A 225 5.59 -9.03 11.81
N ARG A 226 4.43 -9.00 11.15
CA ARG A 226 3.15 -8.72 11.81
C ARG A 226 2.46 -9.97 12.35
N PHE A 227 2.27 -10.97 11.50
CA PHE A 227 1.34 -12.07 11.79
C PHE A 227 2.02 -13.32 12.34
N GLY A 228 3.32 -13.49 12.16
CA GLY A 228 4.05 -14.67 12.59
C GLY A 228 4.20 -14.76 14.11
N LEU A 229 4.01 -15.97 14.65
CA LEU A 229 4.51 -16.35 15.96
C LEU A 229 6.03 -16.49 15.93
N ALA A 230 6.69 -16.30 17.07
CA ALA A 230 8.15 -16.32 17.15
C ALA A 230 8.78 -17.59 16.54
N LYS A 231 8.20 -18.75 16.85
CA LYS A 231 8.63 -20.05 16.29
C LYS A 231 8.46 -20.13 14.77
N THR A 232 7.36 -19.60 14.25
CA THR A 232 7.08 -19.57 12.80
C THR A 232 8.06 -18.65 12.08
N ILE A 233 8.33 -17.47 12.64
CA ILE A 233 9.32 -16.53 12.12
C ILE A 233 10.69 -17.19 12.09
N PHE A 234 11.13 -17.76 13.22
CA PHE A 234 12.46 -18.35 13.32
C PHE A 234 12.66 -19.49 12.32
N LYS A 235 11.70 -20.42 12.23
CA LYS A 235 11.73 -21.50 11.24
C LYS A 235 11.83 -20.98 9.80
N PHE A 236 11.06 -19.94 9.46
CA PHE A 236 11.11 -19.37 8.11
C PHE A 236 12.49 -18.77 7.79
N LEU A 237 13.12 -18.11 8.77
CA LEU A 237 14.46 -17.54 8.59
C LEU A 237 15.52 -18.61 8.41
N GLU A 238 15.43 -19.75 9.12
CA GLU A 238 16.32 -20.90 8.90
C GLU A 238 16.15 -21.47 7.48
N GLU A 239 14.91 -21.63 7.02
CA GLU A 239 14.59 -22.16 5.68
C GLU A 239 15.02 -21.21 4.54
N THR A 240 15.19 -19.92 4.82
CA THR A 240 15.52 -18.88 3.81
C THR A 240 16.89 -18.25 4.05
N GLU A 241 17.72 -18.85 4.89
CA GLU A 241 19.02 -18.32 5.34
C GLU A 241 19.89 -17.86 4.17
N PHE A 242 20.03 -18.72 3.18
CA PHE A 242 20.84 -18.42 1.99
C PHE A 242 20.39 -17.16 1.26
N VAL A 243 19.09 -16.85 1.25
CA VAL A 243 18.58 -15.68 0.53
C VAL A 243 18.83 -14.41 1.34
N TRP A 244 18.44 -14.37 2.60
CA TRP A 244 18.49 -13.13 3.38
C TRP A 244 19.90 -12.76 3.89
N THR A 245 20.81 -13.73 4.02
CA THR A 245 22.21 -13.47 4.39
C THR A 245 23.07 -12.96 3.25
N ASN A 246 22.57 -12.99 2.01
CA ASN A 246 23.28 -12.50 0.83
C ASN A 246 22.74 -11.16 0.30
N ASP A 247 21.80 -10.53 1.00
CA ASP A 247 21.24 -9.23 0.60
C ASP A 247 21.06 -8.29 1.81
N GLU A 248 21.59 -7.07 1.70
CA GLU A 248 21.55 -6.06 2.76
C GLU A 248 20.12 -5.65 3.13
N SER A 249 19.22 -5.51 2.16
CA SER A 249 17.84 -5.09 2.41
C SER A 249 17.06 -6.16 3.17
N LEU A 250 17.27 -7.44 2.84
CA LEU A 250 16.69 -8.56 3.58
C LEU A 250 17.31 -8.69 4.96
N SER A 251 18.63 -8.59 5.09
CA SER A 251 19.31 -8.62 6.39
C SER A 251 18.78 -7.53 7.32
N ARG A 252 18.56 -6.33 6.79
CA ARG A 252 17.90 -5.23 7.50
C ARG A 252 16.47 -5.58 7.90
N LEU A 253 15.67 -6.14 6.99
CA LEU A 253 14.29 -6.54 7.32
C LEU A 253 14.25 -7.59 8.45
N VAL A 254 15.17 -8.56 8.42
CA VAL A 254 15.33 -9.58 9.46
C VAL A 254 15.66 -8.94 10.81
N ALA A 255 16.66 -8.05 10.86
CA ALA A 255 17.03 -7.33 12.08
C ALA A 255 15.87 -6.47 12.64
N GLY A 256 15.07 -5.87 11.76
CA GLY A 256 13.90 -5.06 12.13
C GLY A 256 12.81 -5.83 12.90
N MET A 257 12.83 -7.17 12.85
CA MET A 257 11.92 -8.02 13.64
C MET A 257 12.35 -8.17 15.10
N TRP A 258 13.48 -7.61 15.52
CA TRP A 258 13.96 -7.59 16.90
C TRP A 258 12.86 -7.39 17.95
N PRO A 259 12.06 -6.31 17.89
CA PRO A 259 11.04 -6.08 18.90
C PRO A 259 9.95 -7.16 18.91
N ARG A 260 9.72 -7.89 17.83
CA ARG A 260 8.68 -8.94 17.81
C ARG A 260 9.10 -10.19 18.54
N LEU A 261 10.38 -10.53 18.48
CA LEU A 261 10.91 -11.77 19.05
C LEU A 261 11.38 -11.60 20.49
N ARG A 262 11.75 -10.39 20.89
CA ARG A 262 12.39 -10.08 22.19
C ARG A 262 11.68 -10.61 23.45
N GLU A 263 10.35 -10.61 23.47
CA GLU A 263 9.55 -11.05 24.63
C GLU A 263 9.43 -12.57 24.73
N ASN A 264 9.73 -13.30 23.66
CA ASN A 264 9.66 -14.75 23.67
C ASN A 264 10.90 -15.33 24.37
N LYS A 265 10.77 -15.69 25.65
CA LYS A 265 11.87 -16.21 26.47
C LYS A 265 12.51 -17.50 25.95
N GLU A 266 11.79 -18.28 25.14
CA GLU A 266 12.25 -19.58 24.64
C GLU A 266 13.02 -19.46 23.33
N GLU A 267 12.46 -18.74 22.35
CA GLU A 267 13.04 -18.64 21.01
C GLU A 267 14.00 -17.46 20.87
N PHE A 268 13.83 -16.39 21.66
CA PHE A 268 14.66 -15.20 21.52
C PHE A 268 16.15 -15.45 21.76
N PRO A 269 16.59 -16.21 22.78
CA PRO A 269 18.03 -16.46 22.97
C PRO A 269 18.66 -17.17 21.75
N LYS A 270 17.94 -18.12 21.14
CA LYS A 270 18.40 -18.81 19.92
C LYS A 270 18.48 -17.83 18.75
N TYR A 271 17.42 -17.06 18.55
CA TYR A 271 17.35 -16.03 17.51
C TYR A 271 18.47 -14.98 17.67
N TYR A 272 18.75 -14.54 18.89
CA TYR A 272 19.81 -13.57 19.19
C TYR A 272 21.18 -14.06 18.73
N ILE A 273 21.54 -15.29 19.12
CA ILE A 273 22.80 -15.92 18.72
C ILE A 273 22.82 -16.10 17.19
N TYR A 274 21.72 -16.64 16.64
CA TYR A 274 21.57 -16.90 15.21
C TYR A 274 21.80 -15.66 14.35
N LEU A 275 21.24 -14.51 14.75
CA LEU A 275 21.46 -13.23 14.06
C LEU A 275 22.88 -12.72 14.19
N GLY A 276 23.49 -12.81 15.37
CA GLY A 276 24.83 -12.27 15.63
C GLY A 276 25.91 -12.85 14.72
N GLU A 277 25.71 -14.08 14.24
CA GLU A 277 26.64 -14.78 13.35
C GLU A 277 26.40 -14.49 11.86
N ARG A 278 25.23 -13.96 11.49
CA ARG A 278 24.71 -14.00 10.11
C ARG A 278 24.25 -12.66 9.55
N LEU A 279 23.99 -11.67 10.39
CA LEU A 279 23.59 -10.35 9.91
C LEU A 279 24.71 -9.71 9.09
N LEU A 280 24.32 -9.11 7.98
CA LEU A 280 25.15 -8.22 7.18
C LEU A 280 25.24 -6.85 7.87
N PRO A 281 26.22 -6.00 7.50
CA PRO A 281 26.43 -4.69 8.12
C PRO A 281 25.17 -3.85 8.30
N SER A 282 24.30 -3.73 7.29
CA SER A 282 23.09 -2.89 7.43
C SER A 282 22.03 -3.49 8.36
N GLY A 283 22.05 -4.82 8.54
CA GLY A 283 21.25 -5.53 9.53
C GLY A 283 21.78 -5.32 10.94
N VAL A 284 23.09 -5.40 11.14
CA VAL A 284 23.75 -5.08 12.42
C VAL A 284 23.45 -3.65 12.86
N GLU A 285 23.54 -2.67 11.94
CA GLU A 285 23.19 -1.27 12.24
C GLU A 285 21.76 -1.11 12.73
N LEU A 286 20.79 -1.78 12.09
CA LEU A 286 19.39 -1.68 12.51
C LEU A 286 19.13 -2.40 13.83
N LEU A 287 19.80 -3.53 14.05
CA LEU A 287 19.75 -4.25 15.31
C LEU A 287 20.24 -3.37 16.47
N GLU A 288 21.40 -2.72 16.30
CA GLU A 288 21.94 -1.80 17.31
C GLU A 288 21.02 -0.61 17.51
N PHE A 289 20.42 -0.05 16.45
CA PHE A 289 19.41 1.00 16.60
C PHE A 289 18.24 0.58 17.52
N HIS A 290 17.74 -0.65 17.40
CA HIS A 290 16.68 -1.14 18.30
C HIS A 290 17.17 -1.31 19.74
N LYS A 291 18.39 -1.82 19.94
CA LYS A 291 19.00 -1.98 21.27
C LYS A 291 19.22 -0.64 21.96
N GLU A 292 19.77 0.33 21.24
CA GLU A 292 19.96 1.70 21.71
C GLU A 292 18.63 2.35 22.09
N LEU A 293 17.55 2.12 21.32
CA LEU A 293 16.22 2.63 21.69
C LEU A 293 15.66 2.03 22.98
N GLU A 294 16.02 0.78 23.30
CA GLU A 294 15.66 0.13 24.55
C GLU A 294 16.51 0.65 25.73
N GLY A 295 17.78 1.02 25.49
CA GLY A 295 18.75 1.38 26.53
C GLY A 295 19.12 2.85 26.68
N GLU A 296 18.73 3.75 25.78
CA GLU A 296 19.19 5.14 25.75
C GLU A 296 18.07 6.18 25.55
N ALA A 297 17.75 6.95 26.60
CA ALA A 297 16.76 8.03 26.52
C ALA A 297 17.07 9.11 25.44
N VAL A 298 18.35 9.34 25.13
CA VAL A 298 18.78 10.36 24.16
C VAL A 298 18.31 10.02 22.74
N LYS A 299 18.34 8.75 22.35
CA LYS A 299 17.92 8.30 21.02
C LYS A 299 16.41 8.46 20.85
N TYR A 300 15.63 8.13 21.88
CA TYR A 300 14.19 8.40 21.90
C TYR A 300 13.88 9.88 21.68
N LYS A 301 14.56 10.80 22.39
CA LYS A 301 14.32 12.25 22.25
C LYS A 301 14.43 12.74 20.80
N ARG A 302 15.36 12.17 20.01
CA ARG A 302 15.57 12.52 18.59
C ARG A 302 14.42 12.08 17.68
N ILE A 303 13.78 10.95 18.00
CA ILE A 303 12.69 10.38 17.19
C ILE A 303 11.29 10.62 17.77
N LYS A 304 11.18 11.29 18.93
CA LYS A 304 9.93 11.48 19.67
C LYS A 304 8.82 12.11 18.84
N SER A 305 9.13 13.12 18.03
CA SER A 305 8.15 13.77 17.14
C SER A 305 7.64 12.81 16.07
N VAL A 306 8.55 12.07 15.44
CA VAL A 306 8.24 11.09 14.40
C VAL A 306 7.42 9.94 14.96
N ILE A 307 7.81 9.37 16.11
CA ILE A 307 7.08 8.28 16.77
C ILE A 307 5.75 8.76 17.36
N GLY A 308 5.64 10.00 17.81
CA GLY A 308 4.40 10.59 18.32
C GLY A 308 3.34 10.92 17.27
N ALA A 309 3.70 11.07 15.99
CA ALA A 309 2.74 11.48 14.95
C ALA A 309 1.73 10.38 14.55
N LYS A 310 0.45 10.70 14.38
CA LYS A 310 -0.51 9.74 13.79
C LYS A 310 -0.33 9.68 12.27
N ASN A 311 -0.71 8.57 11.66
CA ASN A 311 -0.75 8.44 10.20
C ASN A 311 -2.12 7.97 9.73
N ASP A 312 -3.06 8.90 9.58
CA ASP A 312 -4.43 8.58 9.11
C ASP A 312 -4.50 8.14 7.63
N SER A 313 -3.36 8.15 6.90
CA SER A 313 -3.31 7.67 5.52
C SER A 313 -3.23 6.14 5.42
N VAL A 314 -3.01 5.41 6.51
CA VAL A 314 -3.01 3.94 6.54
C VAL A 314 -4.15 3.40 7.42
N PRO A 315 -4.72 2.21 7.12
CA PRO A 315 -5.90 1.69 7.82
C PRO A 315 -5.77 1.65 9.35
N LEU A 316 -4.59 1.28 9.85
CA LEU A 316 -4.30 1.14 11.28
C LEU A 316 -3.80 2.43 11.95
N LYS A 317 -3.82 3.56 11.24
CA LYS A 317 -3.39 4.88 11.73
C LYS A 317 -1.91 4.98 12.16
N CYS A 318 -1.13 3.93 11.91
CA CYS A 318 0.29 3.78 12.17
C CYS A 318 0.84 2.73 11.19
N THR A 319 2.04 2.95 10.65
CA THR A 319 2.66 1.96 9.75
C THR A 319 3.25 0.80 10.56
N HIS A 320 3.45 -0.34 9.92
CA HIS A 320 3.99 -1.52 10.58
C HIS A 320 5.42 -1.26 11.11
N GLU A 321 6.27 -0.64 10.31
CA GLU A 321 7.67 -0.33 10.67
C GLU A 321 7.72 0.59 11.88
N LYS A 322 6.85 1.59 11.90
CA LYS A 322 6.72 2.50 13.03
C LYS A 322 6.23 1.76 14.29
N MET A 323 5.33 0.80 14.14
CA MET A 323 4.88 -0.03 15.26
C MET A 323 6.02 -0.88 15.85
N LEU A 324 6.91 -1.41 15.01
CA LEU A 324 8.11 -2.13 15.48
C LEU A 324 9.04 -1.21 16.29
N VAL A 325 9.35 -0.03 15.77
CA VAL A 325 10.16 0.97 16.51
C VAL A 325 9.49 1.36 17.83
N LEU A 326 8.16 1.55 17.80
CA LEU A 326 7.37 1.88 18.98
C LEU A 326 7.43 0.78 20.05
N GLN A 327 7.47 -0.51 19.66
CA GLN A 327 7.63 -1.61 20.62
C GLN A 327 8.97 -1.55 21.36
N SER A 328 10.08 -1.25 20.67
CA SER A 328 11.37 -1.03 21.34
C SER A 328 11.32 0.15 22.31
N VAL A 329 10.72 1.27 21.89
CA VAL A 329 10.54 2.47 22.74
C VAL A 329 9.72 2.14 24.00
N LEU A 330 8.60 1.43 23.87
CA LEU A 330 7.73 1.12 25.01
C LEU A 330 8.38 0.20 26.04
N ARG A 331 9.39 -0.57 25.64
CA ARG A 331 10.16 -1.45 26.54
C ARG A 331 11.27 -0.75 27.29
N SER A 332 11.73 0.40 26.81
CA SER A 332 12.87 1.07 27.41
C SER A 332 12.61 1.46 28.86
N ALA A 333 13.49 1.08 29.78
CA ALA A 333 13.42 1.53 31.18
C ALA A 333 13.77 3.02 31.31
N GLU A 334 14.47 3.59 30.32
CA GLU A 334 14.98 4.96 30.32
C GLU A 334 13.94 6.01 29.90
N ILE A 335 12.79 5.56 29.38
CA ILE A 335 11.73 6.45 28.89
C ILE A 335 10.68 6.62 29.96
N ALA A 336 10.35 7.88 30.27
CA ALA A 336 9.36 8.21 31.28
C ALA A 336 7.99 7.56 31.01
N GLU A 337 7.37 6.99 32.05
CA GLU A 337 6.07 6.31 31.95
C GLU A 337 4.96 7.21 31.38
N GLY A 338 4.99 8.52 31.67
CA GLY A 338 4.05 9.48 31.08
C GLY A 338 4.17 9.59 29.55
N ASP A 339 5.39 9.49 29.01
CA ASP A 339 5.63 9.49 27.57
C ASP A 339 5.16 8.18 26.94
N LYS A 340 5.43 7.03 27.59
CA LYS A 340 4.92 5.72 27.14
C LYS A 340 3.39 5.70 27.12
N ALA A 341 2.74 6.16 28.19
CA ALA A 341 1.29 6.26 28.27
C ALA A 341 0.70 7.13 27.14
N LYS A 342 1.35 8.27 26.83
CA LYS A 342 0.94 9.13 25.71
C LYS A 342 1.07 8.42 24.36
N LEU A 343 2.16 7.68 24.14
CA LEU A 343 2.37 6.91 22.92
C LEU A 343 1.35 5.78 22.77
N THR A 344 1.10 5.00 23.82
CA THR A 344 0.08 3.95 23.87
C THR A 344 -1.31 4.51 23.57
N LYS A 345 -1.66 5.66 24.16
CA LYS A 345 -2.94 6.34 23.86
C LYS A 345 -3.01 6.82 22.41
N THR A 346 -1.90 7.31 21.86
CA THR A 346 -1.87 7.84 20.49
C THR A 346 -2.05 6.72 19.45
N HIS A 347 -1.43 5.57 19.70
CA HIS A 347 -1.37 4.43 18.78
C HIS A 347 -2.24 3.25 19.22
N SER A 348 -3.24 3.50 20.07
CA SER A 348 -4.10 2.47 20.65
C SER A 348 -4.77 1.59 19.59
N TYR A 349 -5.11 2.18 18.43
CA TYR A 349 -5.82 1.51 17.36
C TYR A 349 -5.02 0.37 16.72
N ILE A 350 -3.73 0.57 16.40
CA ILE A 350 -2.88 -0.51 15.89
C ILE A 350 -2.53 -1.51 16.99
N MET A 351 -2.36 -1.04 18.23
CA MET A 351 -2.02 -1.90 19.37
C MET A 351 -3.15 -2.86 19.76
N SER A 352 -4.41 -2.48 19.50
CA SER A 352 -5.56 -3.34 19.75
C SER A 352 -5.75 -4.47 18.73
N GLU A 353 -5.02 -4.45 17.61
CA GLU A 353 -5.11 -5.56 16.64
C GLU A 353 -4.56 -6.84 17.25
N LYS A 354 -5.34 -7.93 17.14
CA LYS A 354 -5.00 -9.25 17.71
C LYS A 354 -3.62 -9.74 17.27
N SER A 355 -3.18 -9.45 16.04
CA SER A 355 -1.85 -9.83 15.55
C SER A 355 -0.71 -9.24 16.38
N TYR A 356 -0.85 -8.01 16.88
CA TYR A 356 0.17 -7.40 17.73
C TYR A 356 -0.02 -7.77 19.19
N SER A 357 -1.25 -7.77 19.71
CA SER A 357 -1.51 -8.04 21.12
C SER A 357 -1.23 -9.50 21.52
N ALA A 358 -1.44 -10.46 20.62
CA ALA A 358 -1.14 -11.87 20.85
C ALA A 358 0.30 -12.26 20.48
N GLY A 359 1.10 -11.32 19.98
CA GLY A 359 2.45 -11.60 19.51
C GLY A 359 2.49 -12.47 18.25
N GLY A 360 1.42 -12.51 17.47
CA GLY A 360 1.27 -13.28 16.23
C GLY A 360 -0.01 -14.12 16.20
N VAL A 361 -0.36 -14.63 15.02
CA VAL A 361 -1.51 -15.50 14.76
C VAL A 361 -1.18 -16.70 13.86
N ILE A 362 -0.01 -16.75 13.20
CA ILE A 362 0.40 -17.86 12.32
C ILE A 362 1.70 -18.56 12.68
#